data_AF-A0A3D0Z838-F1
#
_entry.id   AF-A0A3D0Z838-F1
#
_cell.length_a   1.000
_cell.length_b   1.000
_cell.length_c   1.000
_cell.angle_alpha   90.00
_cell.angle_beta   90.00
_cell.angle_gamma   90.00
#
_symmetry.space_group_name_H-M   'P 1'
#
loop_
_entity.id
_entity.type
_entity.pdbx_description
1 polymer ?
#
loop_
_entity_poly.entity_id
_entity_poly.type
_entity_poly.pdbx_seq_one_letter_code
_entity_poly.pdbx_strand_id
1 'polypeptide(L)'
;MRHFYADDGRILTPPQELQPQLKDSFQAFSELLGLIRFFYIADEIWDGKSSLVFNSRGEKLAAILLNDGFFIVHIGEEKIVVIDETALDSVLEKLEETASPDSCRPNEQLLIPLNDPNQFPCGRRCDLCLGSKKSDERNYSQSENFGYMNWVCYHNCLPGIEVTRWDGVFNCPGCVEMRKTKDCKYFPCPTKKAYSNCVECGEYHSCKIFSDCHEPCQCNLGITAEEVTNLVIPYASKERLDILSLTCSRTVDNSL
;
A
#
# COMPACT_ATOMS: atom_id res chain seq x y z
N MET A 1 10.02 -0.32 -20.52
CA MET A 1 9.60 -0.89 -19.23
C MET A 1 10.77 -1.64 -18.63
N ARG A 2 11.25 -1.20 -17.48
CA ARG A 2 12.27 -1.88 -16.69
C ARG A 2 11.62 -2.94 -15.81
N HIS A 3 12.25 -4.11 -15.74
CA HIS A 3 11.82 -5.23 -14.91
C HIS A 3 12.90 -5.59 -13.89
N PHE A 4 12.44 -6.15 -12.78
CA PHE A 4 13.24 -6.86 -11.79
C PHE A 4 12.66 -8.27 -11.62
N TYR A 5 13.42 -9.15 -10.99
CA TYR A 5 13.03 -10.55 -10.81
C TYR A 5 13.16 -10.94 -9.35
N ALA A 6 12.05 -11.39 -8.78
CA ALA A 6 12.00 -12.02 -7.48
C ALA A 6 12.85 -13.32 -7.47
N ASP A 7 13.27 -13.78 -6.29
CA ASP A 7 14.02 -15.04 -6.14
C ASP A 7 13.21 -16.26 -6.60
N ASP A 8 11.88 -16.16 -6.53
CA ASP A 8 10.94 -17.17 -7.02
C ASP A 8 10.62 -17.05 -8.53
N GLY A 9 11.27 -16.12 -9.23
CA GLY A 9 11.15 -15.91 -10.68
C GLY A 9 10.00 -14.99 -11.11
N ARG A 10 9.19 -14.43 -10.19
CA ARG A 10 8.17 -13.43 -10.54
C ARG A 10 8.79 -12.18 -11.16
N ILE A 11 8.08 -11.59 -12.12
CA ILE A 11 8.44 -10.32 -12.74
C ILE A 11 7.91 -9.20 -11.86
N LEU A 12 8.80 -8.26 -11.52
CA LEU A 12 8.48 -7.08 -10.74
C LEU A 12 8.69 -5.84 -11.60
N THR A 13 7.67 -4.98 -11.69
CA THR A 13 7.73 -3.75 -12.50
C THR A 13 7.33 -2.55 -11.66
N PRO A 14 8.15 -1.49 -11.58
CA PRO A 14 7.71 -0.23 -10.99
C PRO A 14 6.51 0.31 -11.77
N PRO A 15 5.38 0.64 -11.12
CA PRO A 15 4.19 1.14 -11.79
C PRO A 15 4.46 2.33 -12.72
N GLN A 16 5.39 3.21 -12.37
CA GLN A 16 5.76 4.40 -13.19
C GLN A 16 6.27 4.03 -14.58
N GLU A 17 6.78 2.81 -14.78
CA GLU A 17 7.17 2.32 -16.09
C GLU A 17 5.97 2.13 -17.03
N LEU A 18 4.73 2.11 -16.50
CA LEU A 18 3.49 2.06 -17.26
C LEU A 18 3.02 3.45 -17.71
N GLN A 19 3.53 4.54 -17.12
CA GLN A 19 3.07 5.90 -17.42
C GLN A 19 3.17 6.26 -18.91
N PRO A 20 4.26 5.93 -19.64
CA PRO A 20 4.32 6.22 -21.08
C PRO A 20 3.25 5.50 -21.91
N GLN A 21 2.82 4.31 -21.48
CA GLN A 21 1.78 3.52 -22.15
C GLN A 21 0.38 4.02 -21.78
N LEU A 22 0.14 4.27 -20.49
CA LEU A 22 -1.19 4.65 -20.00
C LEU A 22 -1.50 6.14 -20.18
N LYS A 23 -0.48 6.99 -20.37
CA LYS A 23 -0.64 8.44 -20.58
C LYS A 23 -1.51 9.04 -19.47
N ASP A 24 -2.58 9.72 -19.83
CA ASP A 24 -3.48 10.40 -18.89
C ASP A 24 -4.23 9.41 -17.98
N SER A 25 -4.45 8.16 -18.42
CA SER A 25 -5.08 7.11 -17.60
C SER A 25 -4.17 6.55 -16.49
N PHE A 26 -2.89 6.93 -16.47
CA PHE A 26 -1.95 6.43 -15.45
C PHE A 26 -2.39 6.81 -14.02
N GLN A 27 -2.98 8.00 -13.83
CA GLN A 27 -3.45 8.42 -12.52
C GLN A 27 -4.58 7.51 -12.03
N ALA A 28 -5.58 7.24 -12.88
CA ALA A 28 -6.66 6.32 -12.55
C ALA A 28 -6.15 4.89 -12.26
N PHE A 29 -5.16 4.41 -13.02
CA PHE A 29 -4.52 3.13 -12.76
C PHE A 29 -3.83 3.09 -11.39
N SER A 30 -3.08 4.15 -11.08
CA SER A 30 -2.37 4.31 -9.81
C SER A 30 -3.34 4.27 -8.63
N GLU A 31 -4.43 5.02 -8.70
CA GLU A 31 -5.47 5.04 -7.67
C GLU A 31 -6.15 3.68 -7.52
N LEU A 32 -6.58 3.06 -8.63
CA LEU A 32 -7.20 1.74 -8.58
C LEU A 32 -6.28 0.69 -7.97
N LEU A 33 -5.02 0.64 -8.38
CA LEU A 33 -4.02 -0.28 -7.84
C LEU A 33 -3.87 -0.08 -6.33
N GLY A 34 -3.81 1.18 -5.89
CA GLY A 34 -3.71 1.52 -4.48
C GLY A 34 -4.93 1.07 -3.68
N LEU A 35 -6.13 1.30 -4.21
CA LEU A 35 -7.39 0.88 -3.61
C LEU A 35 -7.50 -0.65 -3.51
N ILE A 36 -7.15 -1.38 -4.57
CA ILE A 36 -7.18 -2.85 -4.54
C ILE A 36 -6.21 -3.40 -3.49
N ARG A 37 -4.96 -2.92 -3.47
CA ARG A 37 -3.95 -3.31 -2.47
C ARG A 37 -4.41 -3.02 -1.04
N PHE A 38 -5.07 -1.88 -0.86
CA PHE A 38 -5.51 -1.44 0.45
C PHE A 38 -6.69 -2.27 0.95
N PHE A 39 -7.77 -2.38 0.17
CA PHE A 39 -9.02 -3.01 0.62
C PHE A 39 -9.05 -4.53 0.51
N TYR A 40 -8.21 -5.14 -0.33
CA TYR A 40 -8.30 -6.57 -0.62
C TYR A 40 -6.99 -7.31 -0.31
N ILE A 41 -7.13 -8.59 0.03
CA ILE A 41 -6.03 -9.55 0.18
C ILE A 41 -5.93 -10.31 -1.14
N ALA A 42 -5.04 -9.86 -2.02
CA ALA A 42 -4.84 -10.49 -3.32
C ALA A 42 -3.37 -10.54 -3.73
N ASP A 43 -2.97 -11.66 -4.33
CA ASP A 43 -1.70 -11.80 -5.02
C ASP A 43 -1.78 -11.13 -6.40
N GLU A 44 -0.74 -10.40 -6.77
CA GLU A 44 -0.59 -9.82 -8.09
C GLU A 44 0.18 -10.76 -9.01
N ILE A 45 -0.48 -11.19 -10.08
CA ILE A 45 0.15 -11.95 -11.16
C ILE A 45 0.35 -10.99 -12.33
N TRP A 46 1.59 -10.55 -12.48
CA TRP A 46 2.01 -9.62 -13.52
C TRP A 46 2.75 -10.36 -14.65
N ASP A 47 2.30 -10.15 -15.89
CA ASP A 47 2.89 -10.81 -17.07
C ASP A 47 4.17 -10.12 -17.60
N GLY A 48 4.57 -8.99 -17.00
CA GLY A 48 5.70 -8.19 -17.48
C GLY A 48 5.37 -7.27 -18.65
N LYS A 49 4.13 -7.17 -19.09
CA LYS A 49 3.80 -6.48 -20.34
C LYS A 49 2.47 -5.74 -20.35
N SER A 50 1.37 -6.45 -20.11
CA SER A 50 0.03 -5.96 -20.45
C SER A 50 -1.07 -6.43 -19.52
N SER A 51 -0.84 -7.44 -18.69
CA SER A 51 -1.88 -8.02 -17.86
C SER A 51 -1.45 -8.15 -16.41
N LEU A 52 -2.23 -7.52 -15.54
CA LEU A 52 -2.12 -7.63 -14.09
C LEU A 52 -3.38 -8.31 -13.56
N VAL A 53 -3.23 -9.49 -12.97
CA VAL A 53 -4.35 -10.23 -12.37
C VAL A 53 -4.24 -10.21 -10.87
N PHE A 54 -5.34 -9.96 -10.18
CA PHE A 54 -5.46 -10.05 -8.73
C PHE A 54 -6.16 -11.35 -8.37
N ASN A 55 -5.46 -12.24 -7.68
CA ASN A 55 -6.02 -13.49 -7.19
C ASN A 55 -6.17 -13.44 -5.67
N SER A 56 -7.38 -13.67 -5.16
CA SER A 56 -7.63 -13.84 -3.74
C SER A 56 -8.01 -15.29 -3.45
N ARG A 57 -7.26 -15.94 -2.55
CA ARG A 57 -7.50 -17.33 -2.12
C ARG A 57 -7.64 -18.35 -3.28
N GLY A 58 -6.89 -18.13 -4.36
CA GLY A 58 -6.92 -19.01 -5.54
C GLY A 58 -8.04 -18.70 -6.54
N GLU A 59 -8.89 -17.72 -6.27
CA GLU A 59 -9.91 -17.22 -7.19
C GLU A 59 -9.52 -15.85 -7.74
N LYS A 60 -9.96 -15.55 -8.98
CA LYS A 60 -9.69 -14.25 -9.60
C LYS A 60 -10.63 -13.20 -9.02
N LEU A 61 -10.06 -12.19 -8.36
CA LEU A 61 -10.78 -11.01 -7.89
C LEU A 61 -11.02 -10.03 -9.05
N ALA A 62 -9.94 -9.71 -9.78
CA ALA A 62 -10.01 -8.82 -10.94
C ALA A 62 -8.83 -9.07 -11.89
N ALA A 63 -8.94 -8.58 -13.12
CA ALA A 63 -7.81 -8.47 -14.03
C ALA A 63 -7.80 -7.12 -14.74
N ILE A 64 -6.63 -6.50 -14.84
CA ILE A 64 -6.41 -5.27 -15.59
C ILE A 64 -5.65 -5.63 -16.86
N LEU A 65 -6.21 -5.24 -18.01
CA LEU A 65 -5.56 -5.32 -19.32
C LEU A 65 -5.18 -3.91 -19.79
N LEU A 66 -3.88 -3.68 -19.93
CA LEU A 66 -3.31 -2.39 -20.33
C LEU A 66 -3.38 -2.20 -21.84
N ASN A 67 -3.80 -1.02 -22.28
CA ASN A 67 -3.81 -0.59 -23.67
C ASN A 67 -3.09 0.76 -23.80
N ASP A 68 -2.96 1.27 -25.04
CA ASP A 68 -2.34 2.59 -25.27
C ASP A 68 -3.31 3.71 -24.88
N GLY A 69 -3.03 4.40 -23.79
CA GLY A 69 -3.82 5.51 -23.26
C GLY A 69 -5.02 5.15 -22.38
N PHE A 70 -5.30 3.85 -22.16
CA PHE A 70 -6.41 3.38 -21.32
C PHE A 70 -6.15 1.96 -20.81
N PHE A 71 -6.99 1.47 -19.91
CA PHE A 71 -6.99 0.07 -19.49
C PHE A 71 -8.41 -0.49 -19.32
N ILE A 72 -8.52 -1.81 -19.28
CA ILE A 72 -9.79 -2.51 -19.09
C ILE A 72 -9.72 -3.30 -17.80
N VAL A 73 -10.69 -3.12 -16.91
CA VAL A 73 -10.84 -3.90 -15.69
C VAL A 73 -11.89 -4.98 -15.91
N HIS A 74 -11.52 -6.22 -15.66
CA HIS A 74 -12.37 -7.40 -15.72
C HIS A 74 -12.73 -7.85 -14.30
N ILE A 75 -14.02 -7.92 -13.98
CA ILE A 75 -14.53 -8.38 -12.69
C ILE A 75 -15.70 -9.33 -12.96
N GLY A 76 -15.51 -10.62 -12.68
CA GLY A 76 -16.44 -11.65 -13.18
C GLY A 76 -16.59 -11.59 -14.70
N GLU A 77 -17.82 -11.45 -15.18
CA GLU A 77 -18.14 -11.31 -16.61
C GLU A 77 -18.08 -9.85 -17.11
N GLU A 78 -18.00 -8.88 -16.19
CA GLU A 78 -18.04 -7.46 -16.52
C GLU A 78 -16.70 -6.94 -17.03
N LYS A 79 -16.76 -5.94 -17.92
CA LYS A 79 -15.60 -5.27 -18.51
C LYS A 79 -15.81 -3.77 -18.46
N ILE A 80 -14.97 -3.09 -17.70
CA ILE A 80 -15.04 -1.64 -17.51
C ILE A 80 -13.82 -1.00 -18.16
N VAL A 81 -14.04 -0.12 -19.13
CA VAL A 81 -12.96 0.65 -19.77
C VAL A 81 -12.68 1.88 -18.92
N VAL A 82 -11.42 2.09 -18.55
CA VAL A 82 -10.98 3.20 -17.72
C VAL A 82 -10.00 4.06 -18.51
N ILE A 83 -10.40 5.31 -18.73
CA ILE A 83 -9.63 6.33 -19.47
C ILE A 83 -9.15 7.42 -18.49
N ASP A 84 -9.90 7.67 -17.42
CA ASP A 84 -9.61 8.62 -16.34
C ASP A 84 -10.27 8.16 -15.02
N GLU A 85 -10.15 8.96 -13.96
CA GLU A 85 -10.63 8.60 -12.63
C GLU A 85 -12.16 8.49 -12.53
N THR A 86 -12.93 9.01 -13.51
CA THR A 86 -14.40 9.02 -13.43
C THR A 86 -15.03 7.64 -13.48
N ALA A 87 -14.31 6.64 -14.00
CA ALA A 87 -14.77 5.27 -14.06
C ALA A 87 -14.47 4.45 -12.78
N LEU A 88 -13.69 5.00 -11.83
CA LEU A 88 -13.23 4.26 -10.66
C LEU A 88 -14.37 3.86 -9.72
N ASP A 89 -15.36 4.73 -9.52
CA ASP A 89 -16.51 4.43 -8.66
C ASP A 89 -17.25 3.16 -9.14
N SER A 90 -17.50 3.04 -10.45
CA SER A 90 -18.13 1.85 -11.02
C SER A 90 -17.26 0.59 -10.90
N VAL A 91 -15.94 0.73 -10.98
CA VAL A 91 -15.02 -0.40 -10.75
C VAL A 91 -15.08 -0.86 -9.29
N LEU A 92 -15.09 0.07 -8.34
CA LEU A 92 -15.15 -0.23 -6.91
C LEU A 92 -16.47 -0.85 -6.50
N GLU A 93 -17.60 -0.29 -6.95
CA GLU A 93 -18.93 -0.88 -6.73
C GLU A 93 -18.96 -2.34 -7.22
N LYS A 94 -18.41 -2.59 -8.41
CA LYS A 94 -18.37 -3.95 -8.97
C LYS A 94 -17.47 -4.90 -8.18
N LEU A 95 -16.33 -4.42 -7.68
CA LEU A 95 -15.46 -5.19 -6.78
C LEU A 95 -16.20 -5.53 -5.48
N GLU A 96 -16.87 -4.57 -4.86
CA GLU A 96 -17.61 -4.76 -3.61
C GLU A 96 -18.76 -5.78 -3.77
N GLU A 97 -19.47 -5.75 -4.89
CA GLU A 97 -20.55 -6.72 -5.21
C GLU A 97 -20.04 -8.15 -5.41
N THR A 98 -18.84 -8.30 -5.99
CA THR A 98 -18.34 -9.59 -6.48
C THR A 98 -17.37 -10.24 -5.50
N ALA A 99 -16.66 -9.46 -4.71
CA ALA A 99 -15.66 -9.96 -3.78
C ALA A 99 -16.30 -10.77 -2.64
N SER A 100 -15.69 -11.90 -2.30
CA SER A 100 -16.07 -12.61 -1.09
C SER A 100 -15.65 -11.80 0.15
N PRO A 101 -16.38 -11.85 1.28
CA PRO A 101 -15.99 -11.18 2.52
C PRO A 101 -14.58 -11.57 3.00
N ASP A 102 -14.19 -12.79 2.65
CA ASP A 102 -12.91 -13.41 2.94
C ASP A 102 -11.73 -12.87 2.11
N SER A 103 -12.04 -12.17 1.02
CA SER A 103 -11.08 -11.44 0.17
C SER A 103 -10.82 -10.03 0.69
N CYS A 104 -11.70 -9.50 1.55
CA CYS A 104 -11.56 -8.17 2.14
C CYS A 104 -10.46 -8.16 3.20
N ARG A 105 -9.70 -7.07 3.25
CA ARG A 105 -8.69 -6.87 4.26
C ARG A 105 -9.35 -6.58 5.62
N PRO A 106 -8.94 -7.27 6.69
CA PRO A 106 -9.48 -7.04 8.03
C PRO A 106 -9.27 -5.61 8.50
N ASN A 107 -10.27 -5.05 9.19
CA ASN A 107 -10.21 -3.71 9.75
C ASN A 107 -9.03 -3.55 10.71
N GLU A 108 -8.60 -4.61 11.39
CA GLU A 108 -7.44 -4.59 12.29
C GLU A 108 -6.12 -4.36 11.56
N GLN A 109 -6.05 -4.52 10.23
CA GLN A 109 -4.89 -4.17 9.41
C GLN A 109 -5.03 -2.75 8.81
N LEU A 110 -6.26 -2.30 8.60
CA LEU A 110 -6.56 -0.99 8.04
C LEU A 110 -6.50 0.10 9.10
N LEU A 111 -7.05 -0.11 10.29
CA LEU A 111 -7.20 0.91 11.32
C LEU A 111 -6.01 0.95 12.28
N ILE A 112 -5.71 2.13 12.84
CA ILE A 112 -4.75 2.21 13.94
C ILE A 112 -5.44 1.72 15.22
N PRO A 113 -4.85 0.77 15.96
CA PRO A 113 -5.36 0.40 17.28
C PRO A 113 -5.36 1.64 18.19
N LEU A 114 -6.55 2.18 18.46
CA LEU A 114 -6.72 3.36 19.32
C LEU A 114 -6.55 3.05 20.80
N ASN A 115 -6.42 1.77 21.17
CA ASN A 115 -6.28 1.31 22.54
C ASN A 115 -4.92 1.68 23.17
N ASP A 116 -3.91 1.98 22.35
CA ASP A 116 -2.67 2.63 22.78
C ASP A 116 -2.24 3.69 21.75
N PRO A 117 -2.71 4.95 21.88
CA PRO A 117 -2.37 6.02 20.95
C PRO A 117 -0.87 6.36 20.95
N ASN A 118 -0.10 5.90 21.95
CA ASN A 118 1.36 6.10 21.99
C ASN A 118 2.13 5.10 21.12
N GLN A 119 1.49 4.02 20.68
CA GLN A 119 2.11 2.95 19.90
C GLN A 119 2.38 3.36 18.45
N PHE A 120 1.57 4.27 17.88
CA PHE A 120 1.65 4.69 16.47
C PHE A 120 1.61 6.22 16.30
N PRO A 121 2.61 6.94 16.83
CA PRO A 121 2.58 8.41 16.91
C PRO A 121 2.49 9.12 15.54
N CYS A 122 3.04 8.51 14.49
CA CYS A 122 3.01 9.04 13.12
C CYS A 122 1.90 8.43 12.26
N GLY A 123 1.07 7.54 12.82
CA GLY A 123 0.00 6.84 12.10
C GLY A 123 0.45 5.70 11.18
N ARG A 124 1.74 5.34 11.17
CA ARG A 124 2.25 4.16 10.45
C ARG A 124 2.00 2.90 11.26
N ARG A 125 1.55 1.81 10.62
CA ARG A 125 1.32 0.50 11.25
C ARG A 125 2.62 -0.31 11.32
N CYS A 126 3.56 0.20 12.10
CA CYS A 126 4.88 -0.43 12.25
C CYS A 126 4.77 -1.87 12.74
N ASP A 127 3.74 -2.22 13.51
CA ASP A 127 3.43 -3.59 13.94
C ASP A 127 3.20 -4.58 12.78
N LEU A 128 2.74 -4.09 11.63
CA LEU A 128 2.63 -4.85 10.38
C LEU A 128 3.93 -4.84 9.56
N CYS A 129 4.80 -3.85 9.79
CA CYS A 129 6.09 -3.75 9.11
C CYS A 129 7.11 -4.73 9.71
N LEU A 130 7.66 -5.63 8.90
CA LEU A 130 8.70 -6.57 9.36
C LEU A 130 9.99 -5.86 9.80
N GLY A 131 10.24 -4.62 9.36
CA GLY A 131 11.38 -3.82 9.80
C GLY A 131 11.33 -3.41 11.28
N SER A 132 10.15 -3.40 11.93
CA SER A 132 10.00 -3.03 13.34
C SER A 132 9.99 -4.20 14.32
N LYS A 133 9.86 -5.44 13.80
CA LYS A 133 9.95 -6.64 14.63
C LYS A 133 11.38 -6.71 15.14
N LYS A 134 11.54 -6.41 16.44
CA LYS A 134 12.80 -6.49 17.18
C LYS A 134 13.58 -7.69 16.68
N SER A 135 14.71 -7.43 16.06
CA SER A 135 15.67 -8.44 15.65
C SER A 135 16.00 -9.30 16.87
N ASP A 136 15.50 -10.53 16.86
CA ASP A 136 16.19 -11.58 17.59
C ASP A 136 17.47 -11.83 16.79
N GLU A 137 18.63 -11.57 17.39
CA GLU A 137 19.95 -11.85 16.77
C GLU A 137 20.10 -13.34 16.37
N ARG A 138 19.15 -14.20 16.79
CA ARG A 138 19.09 -15.62 16.44
C ARG A 138 18.09 -15.94 15.31
N ASN A 139 17.36 -14.96 14.78
CA ASN A 139 16.32 -15.16 13.77
C ASN A 139 16.53 -14.31 12.50
N TYR A 140 17.70 -14.51 11.87
CA TYR A 140 18.13 -13.86 10.63
C TYR A 140 17.11 -13.94 9.48
N SER A 141 16.27 -14.98 9.45
CA SER A 141 15.27 -15.21 8.40
C SER A 141 14.29 -14.05 8.23
N GLN A 142 13.87 -13.38 9.31
CA GLN A 142 12.89 -12.28 9.21
C GLN A 142 13.53 -10.99 8.69
N SER A 143 14.79 -10.73 9.01
CA SER A 143 15.52 -9.54 8.58
C SER A 143 15.98 -9.64 7.13
N GLU A 144 16.44 -10.82 6.69
CA GLU A 144 16.72 -11.08 5.27
C GLU A 144 15.45 -10.94 4.43
N ASN A 145 14.34 -11.48 4.93
CA ASN A 145 13.06 -11.34 4.27
C ASN A 145 12.66 -9.86 4.18
N PHE A 146 12.77 -9.06 5.25
CA PHE A 146 12.49 -7.62 5.14
C PHE A 146 13.39 -6.88 4.15
N GLY A 147 14.69 -7.17 4.12
CA GLY A 147 15.62 -6.55 3.17
C GLY A 147 15.25 -6.85 1.71
N TYR A 148 14.94 -8.11 1.42
CA TYR A 148 14.42 -8.55 0.13
C TYR A 148 13.10 -7.87 -0.22
N MET A 149 12.17 -7.84 0.71
CA MET A 149 10.83 -7.27 0.56
C MET A 149 10.90 -5.75 0.31
N ASN A 150 11.73 -5.04 1.06
CA ASN A 150 12.04 -3.63 0.82
C ASN A 150 12.62 -3.41 -0.59
N TRP A 151 13.50 -4.30 -1.06
CA TRP A 151 13.98 -4.27 -2.45
C TRP A 151 12.83 -4.48 -3.46
N VAL A 152 11.93 -5.44 -3.20
CA VAL A 152 10.73 -5.71 -4.02
C VAL A 152 9.85 -4.46 -4.15
N CYS A 153 9.83 -3.55 -3.17
CA CYS A 153 8.98 -2.35 -3.25
C CYS A 153 9.69 -1.06 -3.70
N TYR A 154 10.99 -0.88 -3.43
CA TYR A 154 11.57 0.48 -3.41
C TYR A 154 12.82 0.70 -4.28
N HIS A 155 13.15 -0.21 -5.20
CA HIS A 155 14.36 -0.09 -6.03
C HIS A 155 14.39 1.18 -6.94
N ASN A 156 13.27 1.88 -7.15
CA ASN A 156 13.20 3.05 -8.06
C ASN A 156 12.67 4.35 -7.42
N CYS A 157 12.16 4.34 -6.18
CA CYS A 157 11.62 5.54 -5.54
C CYS A 157 12.72 6.45 -4.95
N LEU A 158 13.97 5.98 -4.91
CA LEU A 158 15.14 6.75 -4.45
C LEU A 158 16.20 6.77 -5.55
N PRO A 159 16.21 7.80 -6.43
CA PRO A 159 17.20 7.90 -7.50
C PRO A 159 18.63 7.88 -6.93
N GLY A 160 19.49 7.03 -7.50
CA GLY A 160 20.90 6.92 -7.12
C GLY A 160 21.22 5.89 -6.03
N ILE A 161 20.24 5.12 -5.55
CA ILE A 161 20.49 4.02 -4.62
C ILE A 161 20.55 2.70 -5.39
N GLU A 162 21.74 2.14 -5.54
CA GLU A 162 21.94 0.76 -5.99
C GLU A 162 21.73 -0.16 -4.79
N VAL A 163 20.60 -0.86 -4.75
CA VAL A 163 20.32 -1.83 -3.69
C VAL A 163 20.99 -3.15 -4.07
N THR A 164 22.29 -3.26 -3.85
CA THR A 164 22.96 -4.57 -3.79
C THR A 164 22.36 -5.35 -2.63
N ARG A 165 22.10 -6.67 -2.79
CA ARG A 165 21.70 -7.59 -1.70
C ARG A 165 22.60 -7.28 -0.49
N TRP A 166 22.09 -6.55 0.49
CA TRP A 166 22.95 -5.90 1.47
C TRP A 166 23.41 -6.94 2.49
N ASP A 167 24.73 -7.02 2.72
CA ASP A 167 25.37 -7.82 3.78
C ASP A 167 25.14 -7.17 5.16
N GLY A 168 23.89 -6.91 5.54
CA GLY A 168 23.59 -6.22 6.79
C GLY A 168 22.10 -6.17 7.12
N VAL A 169 21.78 -6.62 8.33
CA VAL A 169 20.45 -6.63 8.95
C VAL A 169 19.82 -5.23 8.82
N PHE A 170 18.82 -5.07 7.95
CA PHE A 170 18.05 -3.83 7.90
C PHE A 170 17.21 -3.72 9.17
N ASN A 171 17.68 -2.92 10.11
CA ASN A 171 16.97 -2.62 11.34
C ASN A 171 16.30 -1.25 11.19
N CYS A 172 14.97 -1.22 11.10
CA CYS A 172 14.27 0.03 11.35
C CYS A 172 14.29 0.25 12.86
N PRO A 173 14.88 1.35 13.37
CA PRO A 173 14.95 1.59 14.82
C PRO A 173 13.57 1.98 15.42
N GLY A 174 12.51 1.80 14.64
CA GLY A 174 11.15 2.19 14.96
C GLY A 174 11.00 3.70 15.18
N CYS A 175 9.82 4.08 15.63
CA CYS A 175 9.54 5.47 15.98
C CYS A 175 10.30 5.92 17.25
N VAL A 176 10.82 5.00 18.07
CA VAL A 176 11.38 5.30 19.39
C VAL A 176 12.72 6.03 19.31
N GLU A 177 13.65 5.60 18.46
CA GLU A 177 14.93 6.31 18.29
C GLU A 177 14.76 7.60 17.48
N MET A 178 13.86 7.62 16.49
CA MET A 178 13.54 8.85 15.74
C MET A 178 12.92 9.96 16.61
N ARG A 179 12.29 9.61 17.75
CA ARG A 179 11.83 10.58 18.75
C ARG A 179 13.01 11.28 19.45
N LYS A 180 14.15 10.61 19.61
CA LYS A 180 15.32 11.17 20.30
C LYS A 180 16.06 12.20 19.45
N THR A 181 16.07 12.02 18.13
CA THR A 181 16.81 12.91 17.21
C THR A 181 16.07 14.19 16.84
N LYS A 182 14.77 14.34 17.19
CA LYS A 182 13.90 15.51 16.86
C LYS A 182 13.74 15.84 15.36
N ASP A 183 14.46 15.17 14.46
CA ASP A 183 14.48 15.44 13.02
C ASP A 183 13.34 14.75 12.23
N CYS A 184 12.53 13.93 12.89
CA CYS A 184 11.37 13.32 12.26
C CYS A 184 10.24 14.37 12.13
N LYS A 185 10.01 14.85 10.90
CA LYS A 185 8.98 15.85 10.53
C LYS A 185 7.56 15.56 11.06
N TYR A 186 7.29 14.30 11.45
CA TYR A 186 5.99 13.82 11.90
C TYR A 186 5.68 14.10 13.38
N PHE A 187 6.69 14.29 14.25
CA PHE A 187 6.46 14.57 15.69
C PHE A 187 6.16 16.03 16.06
N PRO A 188 6.78 17.05 15.42
CA PRO A 188 6.59 18.44 15.83
C PRO A 188 5.14 18.92 15.77
N CYS A 189 4.33 18.40 14.83
CA CYS A 189 2.96 18.87 14.64
C CYS A 189 1.99 18.34 15.73
N PRO A 190 1.86 17.02 15.98
CA PRO A 190 1.04 16.51 17.08
C PRO A 190 1.42 17.12 18.43
N THR A 191 2.72 17.21 18.73
CA THR A 191 3.19 17.82 19.98
C THR A 191 2.76 19.28 20.14
N LYS A 192 2.87 20.11 19.09
CA LYS A 192 2.43 21.52 19.13
C LYS A 192 0.92 21.67 19.29
N LYS A 193 0.15 20.71 18.76
CA LYS A 193 -1.33 20.69 18.87
C LYS A 193 -1.84 19.95 20.12
N ALA A 194 -0.93 19.46 20.97
CA ALA A 194 -1.25 18.62 22.13
C ALA A 194 -2.01 17.33 21.77
N TYR A 195 -1.76 16.77 20.58
CA TYR A 195 -2.26 15.47 20.16
C TYR A 195 -1.31 14.35 20.51
N SER A 196 -1.85 13.18 20.89
CA SER A 196 -1.06 11.99 21.22
C SER A 196 -0.36 11.41 19.99
N ASN A 197 -1.01 11.54 18.83
CA ASN A 197 -0.51 11.11 17.53
C ASN A 197 -1.19 11.90 16.43
N CYS A 198 -0.77 11.72 15.19
CA CYS A 198 -1.40 12.44 14.10
C CYS A 198 -2.91 12.11 13.98
N VAL A 199 -3.38 10.92 14.41
CA VAL A 199 -4.76 10.38 14.13
C VAL A 199 -5.82 11.31 14.65
N GLU A 200 -5.53 11.96 15.78
CA GLU A 200 -6.39 12.94 16.42
C GLU A 200 -6.57 14.24 15.61
N CYS A 201 -5.73 14.51 14.59
CA CYS A 201 -5.78 15.75 13.83
C CYS A 201 -6.92 15.81 12.80
N GLY A 202 -7.37 14.68 12.24
CA GLY A 202 -8.42 14.60 11.21
C GLY A 202 -8.10 15.21 9.82
N GLU A 203 -7.20 16.19 9.74
CA GLU A 203 -6.86 16.97 8.54
C GLU A 203 -5.77 16.33 7.66
N TYR A 204 -5.87 15.04 7.40
CA TYR A 204 -4.77 14.28 6.82
C TYR A 204 -4.66 14.32 5.31
N HIS A 205 -5.80 14.34 4.62
CA HIS A 205 -5.90 14.47 3.17
C HIS A 205 -5.19 15.73 2.65
N SER A 206 -5.19 16.81 3.44
CA SER A 206 -4.54 18.08 3.13
C SER A 206 -3.13 18.21 3.73
N CYS A 207 -2.67 17.21 4.50
CA CYS A 207 -1.43 17.28 5.26
C CYS A 207 -0.20 17.00 4.38
N LYS A 208 0.56 18.06 4.10
CA LYS A 208 1.83 17.98 3.37
C LYS A 208 2.97 17.31 4.14
N ILE A 209 2.82 17.01 5.43
CA ILE A 209 3.83 16.23 6.18
C ILE A 209 4.00 14.83 5.56
N PHE A 210 2.92 14.31 4.96
CA PHE A 210 2.91 13.03 4.26
C PHE A 210 3.06 13.21 2.73
N SER A 211 3.55 14.35 2.23
CA SER A 211 3.79 14.54 0.79
C SER A 211 4.82 13.57 0.24
N ASP A 212 5.77 13.17 1.09
CA ASP A 212 6.85 12.25 0.78
C ASP A 212 6.52 10.83 1.31
N CYS A 213 5.25 10.57 1.66
CA CYS A 213 4.84 9.26 2.15
C CYS A 213 4.60 8.27 1.02
N HIS A 214 4.76 7.00 1.37
CA HIS A 214 4.60 5.92 0.42
C HIS A 214 3.12 5.70 0.19
N GLU A 215 2.71 5.75 -1.07
CA GLU A 215 1.35 5.45 -1.47
C GLU A 215 1.27 3.95 -1.83
N PRO A 216 0.14 3.28 -1.57
CA PRO A 216 -0.02 1.85 -1.83
C PRO A 216 0.31 1.44 -3.26
N CYS A 217 0.07 2.34 -4.21
CA CYS A 217 0.35 2.13 -5.62
C CYS A 217 1.85 2.10 -5.95
N GLN A 218 2.73 2.74 -5.18
CA GLN A 218 4.13 2.99 -5.58
C GLN A 218 5.01 1.74 -5.64
N CYS A 219 4.62 0.69 -4.93
CA CYS A 219 5.35 -0.57 -4.89
C CYS A 219 5.26 -1.32 -6.23
N ASN A 220 6.29 -2.12 -6.56
CA ASN A 220 6.31 -2.89 -7.81
C ASN A 220 5.03 -3.70 -8.02
N LEU A 221 4.62 -3.87 -9.27
CA LEU A 221 3.63 -4.84 -9.69
C LEU A 221 4.16 -6.26 -9.51
N GLY A 222 3.27 -7.23 -9.33
CA GLY A 222 3.65 -8.65 -9.25
C GLY A 222 4.00 -9.11 -7.83
N ILE A 223 3.54 -8.37 -6.82
CA ILE A 223 3.77 -8.64 -5.41
C ILE A 223 2.65 -9.51 -4.79
N THR A 224 2.99 -10.34 -3.79
CA THR A 224 1.99 -11.19 -3.11
C THR A 224 1.17 -10.41 -2.10
N ALA A 225 0.04 -10.97 -1.68
CA ALA A 225 -0.81 -10.40 -0.64
C ALA A 225 -0.06 -10.22 0.70
N GLU A 226 0.87 -11.13 1.01
CA GLU A 226 1.75 -11.01 2.18
C GLU A 226 2.71 -9.82 2.01
N GLU A 227 3.25 -9.63 0.81
CA GLU A 227 4.15 -8.52 0.52
C GLU A 227 3.44 -7.17 0.62
N VAL A 228 2.21 -7.06 0.09
CA VAL A 228 1.33 -5.90 0.30
C VAL A 228 1.13 -5.64 1.80
N THR A 229 0.79 -6.68 2.58
CA THR A 229 0.53 -6.53 4.02
C THR A 229 1.73 -6.00 4.79
N ASN A 230 2.94 -6.41 4.41
CA ASN A 230 4.17 -6.10 5.14
C ASN A 230 4.91 -4.86 4.63
N LEU A 231 4.65 -4.42 3.39
CA LEU A 231 5.41 -3.35 2.71
C LEU A 231 4.55 -2.20 2.20
N VAL A 232 3.27 -2.43 1.92
CA VAL A 232 2.36 -1.39 1.44
C VAL A 232 1.55 -0.86 2.61
N ILE A 233 0.80 -1.74 3.27
CA ILE A 233 -0.15 -1.36 4.33
C ILE A 233 0.52 -0.56 5.46
N PRO A 234 1.73 -0.86 5.97
CA PRO A 234 2.31 -0.09 7.07
C PRO A 234 2.47 1.40 6.78
N TYR A 235 2.62 1.74 5.49
CA TYR A 235 2.95 3.08 5.02
C TYR A 235 1.80 3.80 4.31
N ALA A 236 0.69 3.10 4.05
CA ALA A 236 -0.59 3.61 3.53
C ALA A 236 -1.31 4.55 4.53
N SER A 237 -0.63 5.61 4.95
CA SER A 237 -1.09 6.47 6.03
C SER A 237 -2.29 7.33 5.60
N LYS A 238 -2.30 7.90 4.39
CA LYS A 238 -3.39 8.80 3.96
C LYS A 238 -4.69 8.01 3.75
N GLU A 239 -4.62 6.93 2.97
CA GLU A 239 -5.74 6.07 2.61
C GLU A 239 -6.42 5.48 3.86
N ARG A 240 -5.62 5.09 4.85
CA ARG A 240 -6.09 4.65 6.17
C ARG A 240 -6.94 5.68 6.88
N LEU A 241 -6.50 6.93 6.86
CA LEU A 241 -7.12 8.02 7.60
C LEU A 241 -8.35 8.53 6.84
N ASP A 242 -8.38 8.37 5.53
CA ASP A 242 -9.56 8.66 4.70
C ASP A 242 -10.71 7.68 5.00
N ILE A 243 -10.44 6.37 5.19
CA ILE A 243 -11.45 5.39 5.63
C ILE A 243 -12.09 5.82 6.96
N LEU A 244 -11.30 6.32 7.92
CA LEU A 244 -11.84 6.77 9.22
C LEU A 244 -12.86 7.90 9.06
N SER A 245 -12.66 8.78 8.07
CA SER A 245 -13.63 9.85 7.75
C SER A 245 -14.88 9.31 7.03
N LEU A 246 -14.73 8.32 6.15
CA LEU A 246 -15.85 7.64 5.49
C LEU A 246 -16.70 6.79 6.46
N THR A 247 -16.09 6.15 7.45
CA THR A 247 -16.82 5.42 8.49
C THR A 247 -17.60 6.34 9.43
N CYS A 248 -17.17 7.60 9.62
CA CYS A 248 -17.97 8.62 10.31
C CYS A 248 -19.17 9.11 9.48
N SER A 249 -19.21 8.87 8.17
CA SER A 249 -20.33 9.21 7.29
C SER A 249 -21.26 8.02 6.98
N ARG A 250 -20.78 6.78 7.11
CA ARG A 250 -21.58 5.54 6.92
C ARG A 250 -22.10 4.90 8.21
N THR A 251 -21.85 5.49 9.39
CA THR A 251 -22.41 5.02 10.69
C THR A 251 -23.65 5.77 11.17
N VAL A 252 -24.33 6.51 10.29
CA VAL A 252 -25.70 7.00 10.54
C VAL A 252 -26.67 6.26 9.63
N ASP A 253 -26.67 4.93 9.69
CA ASP A 253 -27.85 4.11 9.42
C ASP A 253 -27.61 2.67 9.91
N ASN A 254 -27.66 2.51 11.23
CA ASN A 254 -28.07 1.25 11.83
C ASN A 254 -29.25 1.57 12.75
N SER A 255 -30.40 1.78 12.11
CA SER A 255 -31.70 1.60 12.75
C SER A 255 -32.07 0.13 12.63
N LEU A 256 -31.87 -0.63 13.71
CA LEU A 256 -32.67 -1.77 14.16
C LEU A 256 -32.42 -2.01 15.65
#